data_AF-A0A959EK89-F1
#
_entry.id   AF-A0A959EK89-F1
#
_cell.length_a   1.000
_cell.length_b   1.000
_cell.length_c   1.000
_cell.angle_alpha   90.00
_cell.angle_beta   90.00
_cell.angle_gamma   90.00
#
_symmetry.space_group_name_H-M   'P 1'
#
loop_
_entity.id
_entity.type
_entity.pdbx_description
1 polymer ?
#
loop_
_entity_poly.entity_id
_entity_poly.type
_entity_poly.pdbx_seq_one_letter_code
_entity_poly.pdbx_strand_id
1 'polypeptide(L)'
;VGPMEVLTEIDELYAARVKVGQGAFIRLQGGRDTIAAGTVVEVSPALRQKSLFAEDIGRLEDRRVRWVRVRLETGQERVLYGQRVECVIDVSE
;
A
#
# COMPACT_ATOMS: atom_id res chain seq x y z
N VAL A 1 -21.69 1.01 7.96
CA VAL A 1 -20.22 1.19 7.84
C VAL A 1 -19.85 0.80 6.42
N GLY A 2 -19.24 1.69 5.65
CA GLY A 2 -18.81 1.39 4.27
C GLY A 2 -17.60 0.45 4.25
N PRO A 3 -17.20 -0.06 3.07
CA PRO A 3 -16.01 -0.90 2.95
C PRO A 3 -14.76 -0.13 3.43
N MET A 4 -13.97 -0.74 4.31
CA MET A 4 -12.70 -0.17 4.76
C MET A 4 -11.62 -0.42 3.71
N GLU A 5 -10.86 0.62 3.39
CA GLU A 5 -9.77 0.57 2.41
C GLU A 5 -8.46 1.02 3.05
N VAL A 6 -7.38 0.34 2.69
CA VAL A 6 -6.01 0.69 3.05
C VAL A 6 -5.36 1.34 1.83
N LEU A 7 -4.82 2.54 2.02
CA LEU A 7 -3.99 3.22 1.03
C LEU A 7 -2.53 2.86 1.30
N THR A 8 -1.84 2.36 0.28
CA THR A 8 -0.42 2.00 0.36
C THR A 8 0.35 2.59 -0.83
N GLU A 9 1.66 2.77 -0.65
CA GLU A 9 2.57 3.26 -1.67
C GLU A 9 3.54 2.15 -2.06
N ILE A 10 3.65 1.88 -3.35
CA ILE A 10 4.54 0.89 -3.94
C ILE A 10 5.66 1.62 -4.66
N ASP A 11 6.90 1.19 -4.42
CA ASP A 11 8.07 1.73 -5.09
C ASP A 11 8.03 1.48 -6.62
N GLU A 12 8.58 2.42 -7.40
CA GLU A 12 8.58 2.36 -8.86
C GLU A 12 9.13 1.04 -9.45
N LEU A 13 10.10 0.41 -8.77
CA LEU A 13 10.70 -0.85 -9.23
C LEU A 13 9.69 -2.02 -9.24
N TYR A 14 8.65 -1.95 -8.41
CA TYR A 14 7.63 -2.99 -8.28
C TYR A 14 6.26 -2.56 -8.80
N ALA A 15 6.08 -1.27 -9.10
CA ALA A 15 4.81 -0.66 -9.47
C ALA A 15 4.13 -1.29 -10.71
N ALA A 16 4.91 -1.90 -11.61
CA ALA A 16 4.38 -2.59 -12.81
C ALA A 16 3.82 -3.98 -12.50
N ARG A 17 4.20 -4.60 -11.38
CA ARG A 17 3.77 -5.95 -10.98
C ARG A 17 2.42 -5.93 -10.25
N VAL A 18 2.02 -4.76 -9.74
CA VAL A 18 0.76 -4.59 -9.01
C VAL A 18 -0.39 -4.33 -9.97
N LYS A 19 -1.44 -5.15 -9.88
CA LYS A 19 -2.64 -5.16 -10.73
C LYS A 19 -3.89 -5.23 -9.86
N VAL A 20 -4.99 -4.68 -10.37
CA VAL A 20 -6.31 -4.82 -9.76
C VAL A 20 -6.69 -6.31 -9.71
N GLY A 21 -7.28 -6.74 -8.60
CA GLY A 21 -7.68 -8.14 -8.36
C GLY A 21 -6.65 -8.97 -7.61
N GLN A 22 -5.45 -8.46 -7.35
CA GLN A 22 -4.46 -9.18 -6.54
C GLN A 22 -4.84 -9.21 -5.07
N GLY A 23 -4.58 -10.35 -4.43
CA GLY A 23 -4.73 -10.50 -2.99
C GLY A 23 -3.68 -9.71 -2.21
N ALA A 24 -4.07 -9.21 -1.05
CA ALA A 24 -3.19 -8.50 -0.15
C ALA A 24 -3.52 -8.81 1.31
N PHE A 25 -2.52 -8.73 2.17
CA PHE A 25 -2.70 -8.88 3.61
C PHE A 25 -2.04 -7.74 4.38
N ILE A 26 -2.63 -7.44 5.53
CA ILE A 26 -2.29 -6.31 6.38
C ILE A 26 -1.67 -6.82 7.68
N ARG A 27 -0.62 -6.13 8.12
CA ARG A 27 0.06 -6.37 9.40
C ARG A 27 0.19 -5.06 10.17
N LEU A 28 0.33 -5.17 11.49
CA LEU A 28 0.82 -4.04 12.27
C LEU A 28 2.28 -3.77 11.92
N GLN A 29 2.67 -2.50 11.96
CA GLN A 29 4.06 -2.11 11.69
C GLN A 29 5.03 -2.84 12.61
N GLY A 30 6.06 -3.48 12.05
CA GLY A 30 7.02 -4.29 12.79
C GLY A 30 6.48 -5.65 13.27
N GLY A 31 5.22 -5.97 12.98
CA GLY A 31 4.59 -7.26 13.26
C GLY A 31 4.74 -8.25 12.11
N ARG A 32 4.56 -9.54 12.42
CA ARG A 32 4.54 -10.62 11.40
C ARG A 32 3.15 -11.18 11.18
N ASP A 33 2.26 -10.98 12.13
CA ASP A 33 0.91 -11.54 12.11
C ASP A 33 0.01 -10.76 11.16
N THR A 34 -0.68 -11.50 10.29
CA THR A 34 -1.73 -10.95 9.45
C THR A 34 -2.95 -10.64 10.31
N ILE A 35 -3.36 -9.37 10.31
CA ILE A 35 -4.52 -8.89 11.07
C ILE A 35 -5.77 -8.72 10.20
N ALA A 36 -5.59 -8.49 8.90
CA ALA A 36 -6.66 -8.34 7.93
C ALA A 36 -6.18 -8.79 6.55
N ALA A 37 -7.11 -9.14 5.67
CA ALA A 37 -6.82 -9.48 4.28
C ALA A 37 -7.86 -8.86 3.35
N GLY A 38 -7.49 -8.69 2.09
CA GLY A 38 -8.32 -8.05 1.10
C GLY A 38 -7.75 -8.11 -0.31
N THR A 39 -8.31 -7.29 -1.18
CA THR A 39 -8.00 -7.30 -2.62
C THR A 39 -7.65 -5.89 -3.11
N VAL A 40 -6.68 -5.79 -4.02
CA VAL A 40 -6.36 -4.54 -4.73
C VAL A 40 -7.56 -4.14 -5.59
N VAL A 41 -8.15 -3.00 -5.30
CA VAL A 41 -9.32 -2.47 -6.03
C VAL A 41 -8.97 -1.30 -6.94
N GLU A 42 -7.87 -0.60 -6.64
CA GLU A 42 -7.45 0.56 -7.43
C GLU A 42 -5.94 0.71 -7.41
N VAL A 43 -5.37 1.05 -8.56
CA VAL A 43 -3.95 1.34 -8.74
C VAL A 43 -3.86 2.67 -9.50
N SER A 44 -3.11 3.64 -8.96
CA SER A 44 -2.89 4.94 -9.61
C SER A 44 -2.48 4.79 -11.07
N PRO A 45 -2.95 5.60 -12.03
CA PRO A 45 -2.45 5.53 -13.41
C PRO A 45 -1.00 6.02 -13.56
N ALA A 46 -0.49 6.80 -12.61
CA ALA A 46 0.83 7.43 -12.68
C ALA A 46 1.66 7.26 -11.41
N LEU A 47 2.99 7.33 -11.56
CA LEU A 47 3.95 7.45 -10.47
C LEU A 47 3.96 8.89 -9.93
N ARG A 48 4.15 9.04 -8.62
CA ARG A 48 4.28 10.32 -7.91
C ARG A 48 5.65 10.40 -7.24
N GLN A 49 6.22 11.60 -7.13
CA GLN A 49 7.44 11.81 -6.35
C GLN A 49 7.18 11.49 -4.88
N LYS A 50 8.09 10.75 -4.26
CA LYS A 50 7.98 10.43 -2.84
C LYS A 50 8.50 11.63 -2.05
N SER A 51 7.60 12.38 -1.45
CA SER A 51 7.89 13.61 -0.69
C SER A 51 8.54 13.33 0.68
N LEU A 52 9.53 12.44 0.76
CA LEU A 52 10.26 12.19 2.00
C LEU A 52 11.29 13.30 2.30
N PHE A 53 11.74 14.05 1.30
CA PHE A 53 12.84 15.02 1.42
C PHE A 53 12.66 16.27 0.54
N ALA A 54 11.46 16.86 0.49
CA ALA A 54 11.21 18.04 -0.35
C ALA A 54 12.05 19.28 0.05
N GLU A 55 12.74 19.26 1.19
CA GLU A 55 13.49 20.41 1.73
C GLU A 55 15.02 20.29 1.67
N ASP A 56 15.60 19.13 1.31
CA ASP A 56 17.07 18.97 1.31
C ASP A 56 17.69 19.20 -0.08
N ILE A 57 18.26 20.40 -0.26
CA ILE A 57 19.04 20.80 -1.43
C ILE A 57 20.30 19.92 -1.51
N GLY A 58 20.25 18.86 -2.33
CA GLY A 58 21.45 18.15 -2.77
C GLY A 58 21.45 16.62 -2.65
N ARG A 59 20.34 15.97 -2.29
CA ARG A 59 20.32 14.50 -2.18
C ARG A 59 19.68 13.82 -3.40
N LEU A 60 20.56 13.21 -4.19
CA LEU A 60 20.24 12.25 -5.25
C LEU A 60 19.28 11.15 -4.77
N GLU A 61 18.44 10.70 -5.71
CA GLU A 61 17.40 9.67 -5.63
C GLU A 61 16.02 10.12 -5.13
N ASP A 62 15.37 10.97 -5.93
CA ASP A 62 13.90 11.11 -5.94
C ASP A 62 13.26 9.77 -6.35
N ARG A 63 12.98 8.92 -5.38
CA ARG A 63 12.29 7.65 -5.61
C ARG A 63 10.81 7.93 -5.88
N ARG A 64 10.29 7.43 -6.99
CA ARG A 64 8.86 7.57 -7.30
C ARG A 64 8.07 6.41 -6.72
N VAL A 65 6.82 6.68 -6.36
CA VAL A 65 5.88 5.71 -5.81
C VAL A 65 4.56 5.69 -6.57
N ARG A 66 3.89 4.54 -6.57
CA ARG A 66 2.54 4.35 -7.07
C ARG A 66 1.62 4.07 -5.89
N TRP A 67 0.59 4.89 -5.69
CA TRP A 67 -0.40 4.56 -4.67
C TRP A 67 -1.33 3.45 -5.17
N VAL A 68 -1.77 2.61 -4.22
CA VAL A 68 -2.63 1.47 -4.42
C VAL A 68 -3.66 1.43 -3.29
N ARG A 69 -4.91 1.12 -3.62
CA ARG A 69 -5.97 0.87 -2.63
C ARG A 69 -6.28 -0.61 -2.54
N VAL A 70 -6.25 -1.12 -1.31
CA VAL A 70 -6.69 -2.46 -0.96
C VAL A 70 -8.00 -2.35 -0.20
N ARG A 71 -9.05 -2.98 -0.71
CA ARG A 71 -10.30 -3.14 0.02
C ARG A 71 -10.17 -4.34 0.94
N LEU A 72 -10.37 -4.10 2.23
CA LEU A 72 -10.37 -5.18 3.22
C LEU A 72 -11.62 -6.03 3.05
N GLU A 73 -11.48 -7.33 3.17
CA GLU A 73 -12.57 -8.31 3.07
C GLU A 73 -12.75 -9.07 4.39
N THR A 74 -11.65 -9.25 5.14
CA THR A 74 -11.63 -9.93 6.44
C THR A 74 -10.80 -9.14 7.45
N GLY A 75 -11.16 -9.21 8.73
CA GLY A 75 -10.40 -8.58 9.83
C GLY A 75 -10.48 -7.05 9.86
N GLN A 76 -11.49 -6.45 9.20
CA GLN A 76 -11.70 -4.99 9.16
C GLN A 76 -11.82 -4.37 10.56
N GLU A 77 -12.42 -5.09 11.49
CA GLU A 77 -12.62 -4.66 12.89
C GLU A 77 -11.32 -4.51 13.67
N ARG A 78 -10.21 -5.07 13.16
CA ARG A 78 -8.88 -5.04 13.79
C ARG A 78 -8.01 -3.90 13.28
N VAL A 79 -8.48 -3.16 12.27
CA VAL A 79 -7.76 -2.03 11.67
C VAL A 79 -8.50 -0.75 12.00
N LEU A 80 -7.78 0.24 12.53
CA LEU A 80 -8.35 1.55 12.87
C LEU A 80 -8.08 2.56 11.74
N TYR A 81 -9.00 3.51 11.56
CA TYR A 81 -8.78 4.62 10.62
C TYR A 81 -7.58 5.45 11.05
N GLY A 82 -6.71 5.78 10.09
CA GLY A 82 -5.45 6.52 10.34
C GLY A 82 -4.33 5.68 10.96
N GLN A 83 -4.56 4.40 11.25
CA GLN A 83 -3.52 3.50 11.74
C GLN A 83 -2.47 3.24 10.66
N ARG A 84 -1.20 3.36 11.04
CA ARG A 84 -0.09 2.94 10.18
C ARG A 84 0.00 1.42 10.18
N VAL A 85 -0.03 0.83 9.00
CA VAL A 85 0.00 -0.61 8.78
C VAL A 85 0.99 -0.96 7.68
N GLU A 86 1.46 -2.20 7.67
CA GLU A 86 2.18 -2.77 6.55
C GLU A 86 1.19 -3.50 5.64
N CYS A 87 1.23 -3.20 4.35
CA CYS A 87 0.42 -3.87 3.33
C CYS A 87 1.34 -4.69 2.44
N VAL A 88 1.06 -5.98 2.31
CA VAL A 88 1.81 -6.89 1.45
C VAL A 88 0.88 -7.39 0.36
N ILE A 89 1.24 -7.10 -0.88
CA ILE A 89 0.48 -7.49 -2.08
C ILE A 89 1.13 -8.73 -2.66
N ASP A 90 0.33 -9.76 -2.93
CA ASP A 90 0.77 -10.94 -3.64
C ASP A 90 0.89 -10.64 -5.14
N VAL A 91 2.07 -10.89 -5.68
CA VAL A 91 2.45 -10.62 -7.08
C VAL A 91 2.81 -11.90 -7.83
N SER A 92 2.44 -13.06 -7.28
CA SER A 92 2.44 -14.32 -8.03
C SER A 92 1.42 -14.25 -9.18
N GLU A 93 1.81 -14.79 -10.34
CA GLU A 93 1.00 -14.83 -11.57
C GLU A 93 0.00 -15.97 -11.57
#